data_AF-A0A063BGE9-F1
#
_entry.id   AF-A0A063BGE9-F1
#
_cell.length_a   1.000
_cell.length_b   1.000
_cell.length_c   1.000
_cell.angle_alpha   90.00
_cell.angle_beta   90.00
_cell.angle_gamma   90.00
#
_symmetry.space_group_name_H-M   'P 1'
#
loop_
_entity.id
_entity.type
_entity.pdbx_description
1 polymer ?
#
loop_
_entity_poly.entity_id
_entity_poly.type
_entity_poly.pdbx_seq_one_letter_code
_entity_poly.pdbx_strand_id
1 'polypeptide(L)'
;MKKTLALIAVTLTCGVVHADDAPMVGLWEQMAVTANQGESGPVRVDIVVTDRRIEKATTFTALAAAGTKAEIFCCVRVDTPLPVTLPQLLDKYPWDDDDTAHLKSITGGKYIYEAKLAAPAEQNASMRNLVGYLRIPPALSPYSAAVIAADFRGAEQTDMQFSVGARTVVLSIQWLKSKDTMEYAFTIDGKRTAFTESTFPE
;
A
#
# COMPACT_ATOMS: atom_id res chain seq x y z
N MET A 1 -0.71 69.88 29.05
CA MET A 1 -0.59 69.22 27.73
C MET A 1 -0.20 67.76 27.96
N LYS A 2 -1.17 66.83 27.81
CA LYS A 2 -0.96 65.38 28.02
C LYS A 2 -0.47 64.75 26.72
N LYS A 3 0.69 64.07 26.77
CA LYS A 3 1.25 63.29 25.65
C LYS A 3 0.77 61.85 25.76
N THR A 4 0.03 61.37 24.78
CA THR A 4 -0.41 59.98 24.68
C THR A 4 0.54 59.24 23.72
N LEU A 5 1.32 58.29 24.24
CA LEU A 5 2.07 57.33 23.43
C LEU A 5 1.11 56.23 22.96
N ALA A 6 0.98 56.04 21.64
CA ALA A 6 0.28 54.91 21.06
C ALA A 6 1.29 53.78 20.80
N LEU A 7 1.12 52.65 21.48
CA LEU A 7 1.88 51.43 21.28
C LEU A 7 1.16 50.58 20.22
N ILE A 8 1.75 50.42 19.03
CA ILE A 8 1.24 49.54 17.99
C ILE A 8 1.70 48.11 18.31
N ALA A 9 0.80 47.28 18.81
CA ALA A 9 1.02 45.86 18.98
C ALA A 9 0.83 45.16 17.63
N VAL A 10 1.93 44.75 17.01
CA VAL A 10 1.92 43.86 15.84
C VAL A 10 1.67 42.44 16.35
N THR A 11 0.44 41.95 16.24
CA THR A 11 0.11 40.56 16.49
C THR A 11 0.63 39.70 15.35
N LEU A 12 1.80 39.08 15.52
CA LEU A 12 2.23 37.93 14.71
C LEU A 12 1.26 36.77 14.97
N THR A 13 0.27 36.60 14.10
CA THR A 13 -0.45 35.33 14.00
C THR A 13 0.48 34.34 13.30
N CYS A 14 1.23 33.56 14.08
CA CYS A 14 1.83 32.32 13.60
C CYS A 14 0.69 31.39 13.18
N GLY A 15 0.30 31.44 11.91
CA GLY A 15 -0.49 30.39 11.29
C GLY A 15 0.31 29.10 11.43
N VAL A 16 -0.17 28.19 12.26
CA VAL A 16 0.37 26.85 12.36
C VAL A 16 0.04 26.18 11.03
N VAL A 17 1.00 26.22 10.09
CA VAL A 17 0.96 25.36 8.91
C VAL A 17 1.08 23.96 9.45
N HIS A 18 -0.05 23.27 9.60
CA HIS A 18 -0.06 21.83 9.82
C HIS A 18 0.63 21.23 8.59
N ALA A 19 1.88 20.80 8.77
CA ALA A 19 2.57 19.98 7.78
C ALA A 19 1.70 18.74 7.59
N ASP A 20 1.16 18.64 6.41
CA ASP A 20 0.01 17.82 6.05
C ASP A 20 0.44 16.35 6.08
N ASP A 21 0.51 15.59 7.19
CA ASP A 21 1.22 14.29 7.31
C ASP A 21 1.54 13.52 6.00
N ALA A 22 2.82 13.15 5.78
CA ALA A 22 3.25 12.43 4.57
C ALA A 22 2.34 11.22 4.29
N PRO A 23 2.02 10.89 3.02
CA PRO A 23 1.12 9.78 2.71
C PRO A 23 1.69 8.46 3.22
N MET A 24 0.82 7.57 3.67
CA MET A 24 1.24 6.23 4.11
C MET A 24 1.60 5.39 2.91
N VAL A 25 2.63 4.57 3.05
CA VAL A 25 3.07 3.64 2.02
C VAL A 25 3.15 2.23 2.57
N GLY A 26 3.13 1.25 1.68
CA GLY A 26 3.13 -0.15 2.05
C GLY A 26 3.39 -1.08 0.87
N LEU A 27 3.22 -2.36 1.15
CA LEU A 27 3.15 -3.45 0.18
C LEU A 27 1.77 -4.11 0.33
N TRP A 28 1.07 -4.29 -0.79
CA TRP A 28 -0.14 -5.10 -0.85
C TRP A 28 0.21 -6.46 -1.43
N GLU A 29 -0.19 -7.49 -0.70
CA GLU A 29 -0.14 -8.89 -1.11
C GLU A 29 -1.58 -9.38 -1.31
N GLN A 30 -1.84 -10.06 -2.42
CA GLN A 30 -3.04 -10.84 -2.60
C GLN A 30 -2.66 -12.29 -2.88
N MET A 31 -3.05 -13.19 -1.99
CA MET A 31 -2.66 -14.60 -2.02
C MET A 31 -3.87 -15.52 -2.05
N ALA A 32 -3.76 -16.67 -2.71
CA ALA A 32 -4.77 -17.71 -2.64
C ALA A 32 -4.61 -18.47 -1.32
N VAL A 33 -5.73 -18.84 -0.69
CA VAL A 33 -5.78 -19.78 0.42
C VAL A 33 -6.74 -20.89 0.07
N THR A 34 -6.45 -22.09 0.58
CA THR A 34 -7.37 -23.21 0.42
C THR A 34 -8.71 -22.86 1.09
N ALA A 35 -9.83 -23.10 0.41
CA ALA A 35 -11.14 -22.91 1.00
C ALA A 35 -11.31 -23.76 2.26
N ASN A 36 -11.94 -23.18 3.29
CA ASN A 36 -12.39 -23.95 4.44
C ASN A 36 -13.51 -24.92 4.01
N GLN A 37 -13.72 -25.99 4.79
CA GLN A 37 -14.74 -27.01 4.50
C GLN A 37 -16.11 -26.36 4.26
N GLY A 38 -16.59 -26.41 3.00
CA GLY A 38 -17.90 -25.88 2.60
C GLY A 38 -17.86 -24.81 1.51
N GLU A 39 -16.69 -24.23 1.20
CA GLU A 39 -16.52 -23.28 0.09
C GLU A 39 -15.95 -23.96 -1.16
N SER A 40 -16.47 -23.59 -2.34
CA SER A 40 -16.00 -24.14 -3.61
C SER A 40 -14.84 -23.30 -4.17
N GLY A 41 -13.61 -23.81 -4.05
CA GLY A 41 -12.40 -23.27 -4.69
C GLY A 41 -11.57 -22.33 -3.81
N PRO A 42 -10.32 -22.02 -4.21
CA PRO A 42 -9.43 -21.16 -3.44
C PRO A 42 -10.03 -19.75 -3.25
N VAL A 43 -9.92 -19.23 -2.04
CA VAL A 43 -10.31 -17.84 -1.70
C VAL A 43 -9.06 -16.98 -1.75
N ARG A 44 -9.16 -15.73 -2.21
CA ARG A 44 -8.02 -14.80 -2.16
C ARG A 44 -8.12 -13.89 -0.94
N VAL A 45 -7.01 -13.74 -0.23
CA VAL A 45 -6.87 -12.88 0.95
C VAL A 45 -6.00 -11.70 0.58
N ASP A 46 -6.46 -10.48 0.90
CA ASP A 46 -5.70 -9.25 0.72
C ASP A 46 -5.01 -8.87 2.03
N ILE A 47 -3.72 -8.60 1.97
CA ILE A 47 -2.90 -8.20 3.11
C ILE A 47 -2.17 -6.91 2.75
N VAL A 48 -2.17 -5.93 3.65
CA VAL A 48 -1.37 -4.70 3.51
C VAL A 48 -0.34 -4.65 4.62
N VAL A 49 0.92 -4.51 4.22
CA VAL A 49 2.07 -4.37 5.11
C VAL A 49 2.57 -2.93 5.07
N THR A 50 2.72 -2.29 6.23
CA THR A 50 3.15 -0.87 6.33
C THR A 50 4.31 -0.67 7.28
N ASP A 51 5.07 0.42 7.10
CA ASP A 51 6.21 0.81 7.98
C ASP A 51 5.77 1.53 9.26
N ARG A 52 4.54 2.04 9.28
CA ARG A 52 3.93 2.77 10.39
C ARG A 52 2.46 2.37 10.60
N ARG A 53 1.95 2.60 11.80
CA ARG A 53 0.60 2.19 12.20
C ARG A 53 -0.48 2.96 11.44
N ILE A 54 -1.54 2.25 11.06
CA ILE A 54 -2.78 2.83 10.54
C ILE A 54 -3.64 3.23 11.74
N GLU A 55 -3.98 4.52 11.85
CA GLU A 55 -4.76 5.06 12.97
C GLU A 55 -6.27 5.13 12.68
N LYS A 56 -6.66 5.02 11.40
CA LYS A 56 -8.05 5.08 10.93
C LYS A 56 -8.24 4.27 9.66
N ALA A 57 -9.49 3.94 9.32
CA ALA A 57 -9.80 3.30 8.05
C ALA A 57 -9.11 4.03 6.89
N THR A 58 -8.36 3.29 6.09
CA THR A 58 -7.46 3.84 5.07
C THR A 58 -7.68 3.13 3.74
N THR A 59 -7.81 3.92 2.68
CA THR A 59 -7.83 3.43 1.31
C THR A 59 -6.48 3.69 0.67
N PHE A 60 -5.94 2.66 0.07
CA PHE A 60 -4.69 2.67 -0.66
C PHE A 60 -4.96 2.52 -2.16
N THR A 61 -4.14 3.20 -2.94
CA THR A 61 -3.95 2.92 -4.35
C THR A 61 -2.73 2.02 -4.49
N ALA A 62 -2.88 0.92 -5.22
CA ALA A 62 -1.77 0.04 -5.58
C ALA A 62 -1.11 0.50 -6.88
N LEU A 63 0.21 0.34 -6.95
CA LEU A 63 1.08 0.79 -8.03
C LEU A 63 1.99 -0.38 -8.43
N ALA A 64 1.87 -0.83 -9.68
CA ALA A 64 2.77 -1.84 -10.24
C ALA A 64 3.60 -1.26 -11.38
N ALA A 65 4.76 -1.85 -11.65
CA ALA A 65 5.65 -1.39 -12.72
C ALA A 65 5.04 -1.65 -14.10
N ALA A 66 4.99 -0.61 -14.95
CA ALA A 66 4.56 -0.66 -16.34
C ALA A 66 5.56 0.10 -17.22
N GLY A 67 6.73 -0.49 -17.43
CA GLY A 67 7.84 0.15 -18.16
C GLY A 67 8.40 1.34 -17.40
N THR A 68 8.29 2.54 -17.97
CA THR A 68 8.76 3.80 -17.33
C THR A 68 7.68 4.49 -16.49
N LYS A 69 6.52 3.87 -16.35
CA LYS A 69 5.37 4.36 -15.59
C LYS A 69 4.95 3.33 -14.55
N ALA A 70 4.12 3.77 -13.61
CA ALA A 70 3.37 2.88 -12.73
C ALA A 70 1.94 2.72 -13.25
N GLU A 71 1.47 1.49 -13.35
CA GLU A 71 0.05 1.19 -13.50
C GLU A 71 -0.65 1.35 -12.15
N ILE A 72 -1.84 1.93 -12.19
CA ILE A 72 -2.64 2.28 -11.01
C ILE A 72 -3.74 1.25 -10.85
N PHE A 73 -3.83 0.65 -9.66
CA PHE A 73 -4.92 -0.24 -9.27
C PHE A 73 -5.63 0.36 -8.07
N CYS A 74 -6.79 0.95 -8.31
CA CYS A 74 -7.66 1.43 -7.25
C CYS A 74 -8.79 0.43 -7.01
N CYS A 75 -9.06 -0.01 -5.79
CA CYS A 75 -8.36 0.36 -4.55
C CYS A 75 -8.34 -0.81 -3.57
N VAL A 76 -7.43 -0.73 -2.61
CA VAL A 76 -7.28 -1.68 -1.50
C VAL A 76 -7.61 -0.94 -0.21
N ARG A 77 -8.46 -1.52 0.64
CA ARG A 77 -9.00 -0.87 1.84
C ARG A 77 -8.62 -1.64 3.08
N VAL A 78 -8.12 -0.91 4.08
CA VAL A 78 -7.99 -1.38 5.46
C VAL A 78 -9.08 -0.68 6.26
N ASP A 79 -10.18 -1.38 6.54
CA ASP A 79 -11.32 -0.80 7.25
C ASP A 79 -11.09 -0.74 8.77
N THR A 80 -10.36 -1.74 9.32
CA THR A 80 -10.09 -1.84 10.76
C THR A 80 -8.61 -1.52 11.05
N PRO A 81 -8.30 -0.46 11.83
CA PRO A 81 -6.93 -0.05 12.16
C PRO A 81 -6.30 -0.92 13.26
N LEU A 82 -6.52 -2.24 13.22
CA LEU A 82 -5.97 -3.20 14.16
C LEU A 82 -4.99 -4.10 13.41
N PRO A 83 -3.66 -3.94 13.65
CA PRO A 83 -2.68 -4.79 13.01
C PRO A 83 -2.77 -6.21 13.57
N VAL A 84 -2.57 -7.18 12.70
CA VAL A 84 -2.31 -8.58 13.06
C VAL A 84 -0.82 -8.84 13.09
N THR A 85 -0.39 -9.84 13.84
CA THR A 85 0.98 -10.36 13.78
C THR A 85 1.08 -11.42 12.70
N LEU A 86 2.28 -11.65 12.15
CA LEU A 86 2.50 -12.72 11.18
C LEU A 86 2.08 -14.10 11.75
N PRO A 87 2.42 -14.49 13.00
CA PRO A 87 1.90 -15.73 13.57
C PRO A 87 0.37 -15.82 13.62
N GLN A 88 -0.33 -14.73 13.94
CA GLN A 88 -1.80 -14.72 13.92
C GLN A 88 -2.36 -14.89 12.52
N LEU A 89 -1.73 -14.28 11.51
CA LEU A 89 -2.12 -14.44 10.12
C LEU A 89 -1.89 -15.88 9.63
N LEU A 90 -0.75 -16.48 9.99
CA LEU A 90 -0.39 -17.85 9.63
C LEU A 90 -1.27 -18.90 10.31
N ASP A 91 -1.78 -18.62 11.52
CA ASP A 91 -2.72 -19.50 12.24
C ASP A 91 -4.15 -19.39 11.68
N LYS A 92 -4.52 -18.21 11.16
CA LYS A 92 -5.89 -17.93 10.72
C LYS A 92 -6.29 -18.63 9.42
N TYR A 93 -5.35 -18.83 8.50
CA TYR A 93 -5.64 -19.33 7.16
C TYR A 93 -4.80 -20.58 6.83
N PRO A 94 -5.34 -21.50 6.00
CA PRO A 94 -4.62 -22.68 5.56
C PRO A 94 -3.67 -22.34 4.39
N TRP A 95 -2.51 -21.78 4.74
CA TRP A 95 -1.40 -21.52 3.82
C TRP A 95 -0.66 -22.81 3.46
N ASP A 96 -0.15 -22.90 2.23
CA ASP A 96 0.86 -23.91 1.92
C ASP A 96 2.27 -23.47 2.35
N ASP A 97 3.27 -24.33 2.12
CA ASP A 97 4.65 -24.09 2.53
C ASP A 97 5.28 -22.91 1.77
N ASP A 98 4.94 -22.75 0.48
CA ASP A 98 5.49 -21.71 -0.39
C ASP A 98 4.89 -20.34 -0.02
N ASP A 99 3.57 -20.28 0.22
CA ASP A 99 2.86 -19.11 0.75
C ASP A 99 3.42 -18.69 2.11
N THR A 100 3.64 -19.66 3.00
CA THR A 100 4.20 -19.42 4.33
C THR A 100 5.62 -18.87 4.23
N ALA A 101 6.44 -19.42 3.34
CA ALA A 101 7.81 -18.97 3.10
C ALA A 101 7.82 -17.55 2.51
N HIS A 102 6.93 -17.27 1.55
CA HIS A 102 6.75 -15.97 0.94
C HIS A 102 6.41 -14.89 1.98
N LEU A 103 5.36 -15.10 2.78
CA LEU A 103 4.94 -14.15 3.81
C LEU A 103 6.05 -13.86 4.84
N LYS A 104 6.89 -14.85 5.16
CA LYS A 104 8.06 -14.68 6.05
C LYS A 104 9.21 -13.94 5.39
N SER A 105 9.29 -13.95 4.05
CA SER A 105 10.31 -13.23 3.28
C SER A 105 10.06 -11.72 3.23
N ILE A 106 8.83 -11.28 3.51
CA ILE A 106 8.47 -9.87 3.43
C ILE A 106 9.20 -9.06 4.51
N THR A 107 9.96 -8.05 4.10
CA THR A 107 10.68 -7.13 5.01
C THR A 107 10.33 -5.67 4.77
N GLY A 108 10.78 -4.78 5.66
CA GLY A 108 10.49 -3.34 5.61
C GLY A 108 9.18 -2.94 6.30
N GLY A 109 8.24 -3.88 6.40
CA GLY A 109 7.01 -3.76 7.18
C GLY A 109 7.20 -3.90 8.69
N LYS A 110 6.38 -3.19 9.46
CA LYS A 110 6.23 -3.35 10.91
C LYS A 110 4.82 -3.74 11.34
N TYR A 111 3.84 -3.46 10.50
CA TYR A 111 2.43 -3.68 10.78
C TYR A 111 1.80 -4.41 9.60
N ILE A 112 0.98 -5.41 9.88
CA ILE A 112 0.27 -6.22 8.90
C ILE A 112 -1.21 -6.00 9.14
N TYR A 113 -1.97 -5.76 8.07
CA TYR A 113 -3.41 -5.58 8.13
C TYR A 113 -4.08 -6.49 7.13
N GLU A 114 -5.19 -7.07 7.54
CA GLU A 114 -6.12 -7.65 6.57
C GLU A 114 -6.80 -6.51 5.83
N ALA A 115 -6.82 -6.63 4.51
CA ALA A 115 -7.40 -5.65 3.61
C ALA A 115 -8.53 -6.28 2.81
N LYS A 116 -9.17 -5.44 1.99
CA LYS A 116 -10.18 -5.85 1.02
C LYS A 116 -10.04 -4.99 -0.21
N LEU A 117 -10.33 -5.55 -1.37
CA LEU A 117 -10.60 -4.74 -2.54
C LEU A 117 -11.80 -3.81 -2.31
N ALA A 118 -11.69 -2.58 -2.81
CA ALA A 118 -12.80 -1.63 -2.86
C ALA A 118 -13.96 -2.19 -3.70
N ALA A 119 -15.18 -1.68 -3.47
CA ALA A 119 -16.34 -2.14 -4.23
C ALA A 119 -16.15 -1.87 -5.74
N PRO A 120 -16.73 -2.67 -6.65
CA PRO A 120 -16.51 -2.51 -8.11
C PRO A 120 -16.76 -1.10 -8.65
N ALA A 121 -17.70 -0.35 -8.05
CA ALA A 121 -18.00 1.04 -8.41
C ALA A 121 -16.90 2.04 -8.03
N GLU A 122 -16.04 1.68 -7.07
CA GLU A 122 -14.89 2.46 -6.61
C GLU A 122 -13.60 2.06 -7.34
N GLN A 123 -13.64 0.99 -8.14
CA GLN A 123 -12.48 0.48 -8.87
C GLN A 123 -12.26 1.22 -10.19
N ASN A 124 -11.00 1.40 -10.59
CA ASN A 124 -10.66 1.81 -11.95
C ASN A 124 -10.68 0.62 -12.92
N ALA A 125 -10.44 0.86 -14.22
CA ALA A 125 -10.51 -0.21 -15.21
C ALA A 125 -9.40 -1.25 -15.00
N SER A 126 -8.17 -0.81 -14.70
CA SER A 126 -7.05 -1.71 -14.42
C SER A 126 -7.32 -2.62 -13.23
N MET A 127 -7.88 -2.13 -12.12
CA MET A 127 -8.25 -2.98 -10.98
C MET A 127 -9.34 -3.99 -11.36
N ARG A 128 -10.39 -3.59 -12.07
CA ARG A 128 -11.43 -4.55 -12.50
C ARG A 128 -10.86 -5.66 -13.39
N ASN A 129 -9.93 -5.31 -14.28
CA ASN A 129 -9.25 -6.27 -15.14
C ASN A 129 -8.37 -7.23 -14.31
N LEU A 130 -7.56 -6.70 -13.39
CA LEU A 130 -6.74 -7.48 -12.46
C LEU A 130 -7.60 -8.49 -11.68
N VAL A 131 -8.70 -8.03 -11.07
CA VAL A 131 -9.63 -8.88 -10.33
C VAL A 131 -10.25 -9.97 -11.21
N GLY A 132 -10.53 -9.66 -12.48
CA GLY A 132 -10.99 -10.63 -13.46
C GLY A 132 -9.95 -11.72 -13.72
N TYR A 133 -8.69 -11.33 -13.95
CA TYR A 133 -7.58 -12.26 -14.21
C TYR A 133 -7.30 -13.17 -13.02
N LEU A 134 -7.34 -12.63 -11.80
CA LEU A 134 -7.05 -13.40 -10.59
C LEU A 134 -8.10 -14.47 -10.26
N ARG A 135 -9.22 -14.51 -11.00
CA ARG A 135 -10.31 -15.47 -10.80
C ARG A 135 -10.30 -16.67 -11.77
N ILE A 136 -9.75 -16.56 -12.99
CA ILE A 136 -9.99 -17.58 -14.05
C ILE A 136 -8.78 -17.78 -14.99
N PRO A 137 -8.07 -18.93 -14.94
CA PRO A 137 -7.93 -19.80 -13.77
C PRO A 137 -7.32 -19.01 -12.61
N PRO A 138 -7.53 -19.40 -11.33
CA PRO A 138 -6.93 -18.68 -10.22
C PRO A 138 -5.41 -18.69 -10.37
N ALA A 139 -4.80 -17.51 -10.34
CA ALA A 139 -3.35 -17.39 -10.24
C ALA A 139 -2.93 -18.05 -8.92
N LEU A 140 -2.08 -19.07 -8.97
CA LEU A 140 -1.57 -19.71 -7.74
C LEU A 140 -0.57 -18.81 -7.04
N SER A 141 0.22 -18.05 -7.82
CA SER A 141 1.19 -17.11 -7.28
C SER A 141 0.51 -15.92 -6.58
N PRO A 142 1.17 -15.36 -5.54
CA PRO A 142 0.85 -14.07 -4.99
C PRO A 142 0.83 -12.97 -6.05
N TYR A 143 -0.04 -11.99 -5.85
CA TYR A 143 0.07 -10.71 -6.53
C TYR A 143 0.57 -9.68 -5.53
N SER A 144 1.66 -8.99 -5.89
CA SER A 144 2.32 -8.02 -5.03
C SER A 144 2.39 -6.66 -5.71
N ALA A 145 2.08 -5.59 -4.98
CA ALA A 145 2.19 -4.23 -5.49
C ALA A 145 2.50 -3.22 -4.39
N ALA A 146 3.29 -2.21 -4.74
CA ALA A 146 3.52 -1.07 -3.87
C ALA A 146 2.20 -0.33 -3.63
N VAL A 147 1.90 0.09 -2.39
CA VAL A 147 0.69 0.85 -2.09
C VAL A 147 1.00 2.21 -1.49
N ILE A 148 0.16 3.19 -1.80
CA ILE A 148 0.19 4.54 -1.23
C ILE A 148 -1.22 5.01 -0.85
N ALA A 149 -1.36 5.61 0.33
CA ALA A 149 -2.62 6.20 0.81
C ALA A 149 -2.84 7.57 0.14
N ALA A 150 -3.24 7.51 -1.13
CA ALA A 150 -3.52 8.66 -1.98
C ALA A 150 -4.62 8.27 -2.97
N ASP A 151 -5.41 9.26 -3.37
CA ASP A 151 -6.53 9.07 -4.30
C ASP A 151 -6.09 9.29 -5.74
N PHE A 152 -6.10 8.21 -6.52
CA PHE A 152 -5.85 8.23 -7.96
C PHE A 152 -7.10 7.79 -8.75
N ARG A 153 -8.29 7.85 -8.16
CA ARG A 153 -9.53 7.46 -8.84
C ARG A 153 -9.68 8.25 -10.14
N GLY A 154 -9.84 7.52 -11.24
CA GLY A 154 -9.93 8.09 -12.59
C GLY A 154 -8.64 8.12 -13.39
N ALA A 155 -7.50 7.74 -12.79
CA ALA A 155 -6.25 7.49 -13.50
C ALA A 155 -5.97 5.98 -13.62
N GLU A 156 -5.35 5.58 -14.72
CA GLU A 156 -4.89 4.20 -14.95
C GLU A 156 -3.36 4.10 -14.88
N GLN A 157 -2.65 5.22 -15.02
CA GLN A 157 -1.19 5.27 -14.95
C GLN A 157 -0.70 6.59 -14.32
N THR A 158 0.49 6.54 -13.75
CA THR A 158 1.25 7.72 -13.31
C THR A 158 2.73 7.56 -13.70
N ASP A 159 3.45 8.66 -13.81
CA ASP A 159 4.90 8.61 -13.90
C ASP A 159 5.50 8.06 -12.58
N MET A 160 6.70 7.49 -12.63
CA MET A 160 7.39 6.95 -11.44
C MET A 160 7.75 8.04 -10.42
N GLN A 161 7.81 9.29 -10.87
CA GLN A 161 7.86 10.46 -10.01
C GLN A 161 6.55 11.24 -10.17
N PHE A 162 5.82 11.44 -9.07
CA PHE A 162 4.51 12.07 -9.06
C PHE A 162 4.30 12.90 -7.80
N SER A 163 3.17 13.60 -7.70
CA SER A 163 2.83 14.43 -6.54
C SER A 163 1.61 13.90 -5.80
N VAL A 164 1.66 13.95 -4.47
CA VAL A 164 0.52 13.72 -3.57
C VAL A 164 0.39 14.94 -2.67
N GLY A 165 -0.62 15.76 -2.93
CA GLY A 165 -0.73 17.10 -2.33
C GLY A 165 0.50 17.94 -2.69
N ALA A 166 1.16 18.52 -1.68
CA ALA A 166 2.37 19.33 -1.86
C ALA A 166 3.67 18.51 -1.94
N ARG A 167 3.61 17.17 -1.85
CA ARG A 167 4.81 16.32 -1.77
C ARG A 167 5.13 15.65 -3.08
N THR A 168 6.43 15.61 -3.38
CA THR A 168 6.97 14.77 -4.45
C THR A 168 7.22 13.37 -3.92
N VAL A 169 6.70 12.39 -4.66
CA VAL A 169 6.86 10.96 -4.41
C VAL A 169 7.64 10.36 -5.57
N VAL A 170 8.67 9.58 -5.25
CA VAL A 170 9.38 8.75 -6.23
C VAL A 170 9.16 7.29 -5.87
N LEU A 171 8.60 6.53 -6.81
CA LEU A 171 8.45 5.08 -6.75
C LEU A 171 9.60 4.41 -7.49
N SER A 172 10.15 3.35 -6.91
CA SER A 172 11.10 2.45 -7.54
C SER A 172 10.65 1.02 -7.28
N ILE A 173 10.49 0.22 -8.33
CA ILE A 173 10.19 -1.22 -8.25
C ILE A 173 11.28 -1.93 -9.04
N GLN A 174 12.07 -2.78 -8.37
CA GLN A 174 13.22 -3.40 -9.00
C GLN A 174 13.50 -4.80 -8.47
N TRP A 175 13.92 -5.69 -9.38
CA TRP A 175 14.44 -7.00 -9.02
C TRP A 175 15.92 -6.90 -8.64
N LEU A 176 16.21 -7.19 -7.38
CA LEU A 176 17.55 -7.27 -6.82
C LEU A 176 18.15 -8.66 -7.07
N LYS A 177 18.67 -8.88 -8.28
CA LYS A 177 19.23 -10.17 -8.72
C LYS A 177 20.22 -10.82 -7.75
N SER A 178 21.02 -10.03 -7.03
CA SER A 178 22.01 -10.56 -6.08
C SER A 178 21.42 -11.24 -4.85
N LYS A 179 20.14 -11.00 -4.56
CA LYS A 179 19.41 -11.54 -3.40
C LYS A 179 18.17 -12.33 -3.80
N ASP A 180 17.89 -12.39 -5.10
CA ASP A 180 16.66 -12.93 -5.66
C ASP A 180 15.39 -12.38 -4.98
N THR A 181 15.31 -11.05 -4.95
CA THR A 181 14.32 -10.31 -4.15
C THR A 181 13.71 -9.19 -4.98
N MET A 182 12.40 -8.99 -4.92
CA MET A 182 11.75 -7.79 -5.45
C MET A 182 11.77 -6.69 -4.39
N GLU A 183 12.16 -5.46 -4.75
CA GLU A 183 12.13 -4.29 -3.87
C GLU A 183 11.13 -3.26 -4.37
N TYR A 184 10.30 -2.77 -3.45
CA TYR A 184 9.32 -1.70 -3.65
C TYR A 184 9.69 -0.53 -2.75
N ALA A 185 10.15 0.58 -3.32
CA ALA A 185 10.64 1.72 -2.55
C ALA A 185 9.91 3.02 -2.91
N PHE A 186 9.49 3.74 -1.88
CA PHE A 186 8.99 5.10 -1.97
C PHE A 186 10.01 6.07 -1.37
N THR A 187 10.27 7.17 -2.07
CA THR A 187 10.99 8.32 -1.51
C THR A 187 10.04 9.52 -1.46
N ILE A 188 9.75 10.00 -0.26
CA ILE A 188 8.84 11.12 0.00
C ILE A 188 9.61 12.15 0.81
N ASP A 189 9.71 13.39 0.31
CA ASP A 189 10.48 14.47 0.94
C ASP A 189 11.92 14.05 1.30
N GLY A 190 12.55 13.22 0.46
CA GLY A 190 13.90 12.69 0.67
C GLY A 190 14.01 11.52 1.66
N LYS A 191 12.93 11.16 2.36
CA LYS A 191 12.89 9.96 3.21
C LYS A 191 12.49 8.75 2.38
N ARG A 192 13.35 7.74 2.36
CA ARG A 192 13.11 6.46 1.68
C ARG A 192 12.51 5.43 2.63
N THR A 193 11.41 4.80 2.21
CA THR A 193 10.81 3.60 2.82
C THR A 193 10.80 2.50 1.76
N ALA A 194 11.26 1.30 2.10
CA ALA A 194 11.34 0.18 1.17
C ALA A 194 10.78 -1.10 1.80
N PHE A 195 10.12 -1.89 0.96
CA PHE A 195 9.60 -3.21 1.25
C PHE A 195 10.24 -4.21 0.30
N THR A 196 10.44 -5.43 0.75
CA THR A 196 11.03 -6.48 -0.08
C THR A 196 10.30 -7.79 0.09
N GLU A 197 10.29 -8.62 -0.92
CA GLU A 197 9.82 -10.02 -0.89
C GLU A 197 10.76 -10.90 -1.74
N SER A 198 10.90 -12.17 -1.37
CA SER A 198 11.57 -13.13 -2.25
C SER A 198 10.74 -13.35 -3.51
N THR A 199 11.39 -13.79 -4.58
CA THR A 199 10.68 -14.31 -5.74
C THR A 199 9.86 -15.55 -5.34
N PHE A 200 8.62 -15.61 -5.80
CA PHE A 200 7.75 -16.77 -5.59
C PHE A 200 8.12 -17.87 -6.61
N PRO A 201 8.13 -19.16 -6.24
CA PRO A 201 8.36 -20.25 -7.19
C PRO A 201 7.34 -20.23 -8.35
N GLU A 202 7.80 -20.48 -9.59
CA GLU A 202 6.93 -20.64 -10.77
C GLU A 202 6.33 -22.05 -10.87
#